data_AF-A0A9W3SNW9-F1
#
_entry.id   AF-A0A9W3SNW9-F1
#
_cell.length_a   1.000
_cell.length_b   1.000
_cell.length_c   1.000
_cell.angle_alpha   90.00
_cell.angle_beta   90.00
_cell.angle_gamma   90.00
#
_symmetry.space_group_name_H-M   'P 1'
#
loop_
_entity.id
_entity.type
_entity.pdbx_description
1 polymer ?
#
loop_
_entity_poly.entity_id
_entity_poly.type
_entity_poly.pdbx_seq_one_letter_code
_entity_poly.pdbx_strand_id
1 'polypeptide(L)' 'MANYLGQRIIDEAYTYDYVISKRPDLKSGIDLYLIKNQRVDLITGAQ' A
#
# COMPACT_ATOMS: atom_id res chain seq x y z
N MET A 1 -2.63 -8.29 -8.23
CA MET A 1 -3.15 -6.90 -8.16
C MET A 1 -2.60 -6.13 -6.95
N ALA A 2 -2.60 -6.70 -5.74
CA ALA A 2 -2.05 -6.01 -4.55
C ALA A 2 -0.60 -5.53 -4.74
N ASN A 3 0.31 -6.37 -5.25
CA ASN A 3 1.71 -5.98 -5.52
C ASN A 3 1.82 -4.81 -6.52
N TYR A 4 0.97 -4.79 -7.55
CA TYR A 4 0.96 -3.70 -8.53
C TYR A 4 0.56 -2.37 -7.89
N LEU A 5 -0.49 -2.38 -7.05
CA LEU A 5 -0.91 -1.18 -6.32
C LEU A 5 0.11 -0.78 -5.26
N GLY A 6 0.74 -1.74 -4.59
CA GLY A 6 1.85 -1.50 -3.68
C GLY A 6 3.03 -0.81 -4.37
N GLN A 7 3.40 -1.25 -5.57
CA GLN A 7 4.43 -0.57 -6.36
C GLN A 7 4.01 0.85 -6.75
N ARG A 8 2.74 1.07 -7.12
CA ARG A 8 2.25 2.43 -7.41
C ARG A 8 2.29 3.37 -6.20
N ILE A 9 2.15 2.84 -4.99
CA ILE A 9 2.33 3.62 -3.76
C ILE A 9 3.81 3.96 -3.55
N ILE A 10 4.71 3.01 -3.80
CA ILE A 10 6.17 3.23 -3.77
C ILE A 10 6.62 4.28 -4.78
N ASP A 11 6.04 4.25 -5.98
CA ASP A 11 6.29 5.19 -7.07
C ASP A 11 5.58 6.54 -6.86
N GLU A 12 4.93 6.76 -5.71
CA GLU A 12 4.18 7.97 -5.33
C GLU A 12 3.05 8.34 -6.33
N ALA A 13 2.64 7.40 -7.18
CA ALA A 13 1.54 7.60 -8.11
C ALA A 13 0.17 7.63 -7.40
N TYR A 14 0.06 6.94 -6.26
CA TYR A 14 -1.10 6.95 -5.37
C TYR A 14 -0.68 6.94 -3.90
N THR A 15 -1.47 7.54 -3.03
CA THR A 15 -1.28 7.40 -1.59
C THR A 15 -1.87 6.07 -1.09
N TYR A 16 -1.30 5.54 -0.02
CA TYR A 16 -1.82 4.33 0.63
C TYR A 16 -3.30 4.48 1.01
N ASP A 17 -3.67 5.57 1.69
CA ASP A 17 -5.07 5.84 2.07
C ASP A 17 -6.02 5.84 0.88
N TYR A 18 -5.61 6.47 -0.24
CA TYR A 18 -6.43 6.48 -1.45
C TYR A 18 -6.67 5.07 -1.97
N VAL A 19 -5.62 4.26 -2.07
CA VAL A 19 -5.74 2.89 -2.57
C VAL A 19 -6.62 2.03 -1.65
N ILE A 20 -6.43 2.11 -0.33
CA ILE A 20 -7.23 1.34 0.63
C ILE A 20 -8.68 1.82 0.67
N SER A 21 -8.95 3.12 0.49
CA SER A 21 -10.32 3.64 0.39
C SER A 21 -11.09 3.08 -0.80
N LYS A 22 -10.39 2.77 -1.91
CA LYS A 22 -11.01 2.23 -3.13
C LYS A 22 -11.03 0.71 -3.15
N ARG A 23 -10.02 0.07 -2.54
CA ARG A 23 -9.78 -1.37 -2.57
C ARG A 23 -9.40 -1.88 -1.18
N PRO A 24 -10.32 -1.82 -0.20
CA PRO A 24 -10.05 -2.31 1.14
C PRO A 24 -9.80 -3.83 1.14
N ASP A 25 -10.35 -4.54 0.17
CA ASP A 25 -10.11 -5.97 -0.07
C ASP A 25 -8.64 -6.32 -0.32
N LEU A 26 -7.84 -5.37 -0.83
CA LEU A 26 -6.44 -5.58 -1.14
C LEU A 26 -5.49 -5.13 -0.03
N LYS A 27 -5.99 -4.58 1.08
CA LYS A 27 -5.17 -4.00 2.16
C LYS A 27 -4.08 -4.94 2.65
N SER A 28 -4.45 -6.15 3.06
CA SER A 28 -3.50 -7.14 3.60
C SER A 28 -2.39 -7.48 2.60
N GLY A 29 -2.72 -7.60 1.31
CA GLY A 29 -1.73 -7.85 0.26
C GLY A 29 -0.80 -6.66 0.00
N ILE A 30 -1.33 -5.43 0.08
CA ILE A 30 -0.54 -4.20 -0.08
C ILE A 30 0.40 -4.02 1.11
N ASP A 31 -0.09 -4.22 2.33
CA ASP A 31 0.69 -4.14 3.57
C ASP A 31 1.89 -5.09 3.52
N LEU A 32 1.65 -6.38 3.20
CA LEU A 32 2.70 -7.37 3.05
C LEU A 32 3.72 -6.99 1.98
N TYR A 33 3.27 -6.37 0.88
CA TYR A 33 4.17 -5.93 -0.19
C TYR A 33 5.04 -4.76 0.27
N LEU A 34 4.47 -3.76 0.93
CA LEU A 34 5.22 -2.61 1.45
C LEU A 34 6.22 -3.03 2.54
N ILE A 35 5.82 -3.92 3.45
CA ILE A 35 6.71 -4.49 4.47
C ILE A 35 7.90 -5.22 3.84
N LYS A 36 7.66 -6.08 2.84
CA LYS A 36 8.72 -6.82 2.13
C LYS A 36 9.72 -5.90 1.42
N ASN A 37 9.27 -4.74 0.97
CA ASN A 37 10.11 -3.74 0.32
C ASN A 37 10.70 -2.70 1.29
N GLN A 38 10.59 -2.93 2.60
CA GLN A 38 11.06 -2.00 3.64
C GLN A 38 10.42 -0.60 3.57
N ARG A 39 9.21 -0.51 2.99
CA ARG A 39 8.45 0.74 2.82
C ARG A 39 7.26 0.83 3.79
N VAL A 40 7.49 0.43 5.04
CA VAL A 40 6.47 0.49 6.12
C VAL A 40 6.08 1.95 6.42
N ASP A 41 6.98 2.90 6.15
CA ASP A 41 6.75 4.34 6.23
C ASP A 41 5.56 4.83 5.40
N LEU A 42 5.23 4.12 4.31
CA LEU A 42 4.11 4.47 3.44
C LEU A 42 2.75 3.96 3.94
N ILE A 43 2.72 3.10 4.95
CA ILE A 43 1.48 2.57 5.52
C ILE A 43 0.90 3.62 6.46
N THR A 44 0.07 4.50 5.92
CA THR A 44 -0.66 5.50 6.70
C THR A 44 -1.83 4.83 7.42
N GLY A 45 -1.86 4.95 8.75
CA GLY A 45 -2.82 4.24 9.63
C GLY A 45 -2.20 3.32 10.69
N ALA A 46 -0.88 3.37 10.90
CA ALA A 46 -0.19 2.69 12.00
C ALA A 46 -0.14 3.50 13.32
N GLN A 47 -1.03 4.49 13.49
CA GLN A 47 -1.26 5.19 14.77
C GLN A 47 -2.57 4.75 15.40
#